data_AF-A0A4S2RSZ9-F1
#
_entry.id   AF-A0A4S2RSZ9-F1
#
_cell.length_a   1.000
_cell.length_b   1.000
_cell.length_c   1.000
_cell.angle_alpha   90.00
_cell.angle_beta   90.00
_cell.angle_gamma   90.00
#
_symmetry.space_group_name_H-M   'P 1'
#
loop_
_entity.id
_entity.type
_entity.pdbx_description
1 polymer ?
#
loop_
_entity_poly.entity_id
_entity_poly.type
_entity_poly.pdbx_seq_one_letter_code
_entity_poly.pdbx_strand_id
1 'polypeptide(L)'
;MIYTRDNSYDAYSVYAKWQNQIRDSSGTWHAYRNGKCTNDRGQGDWAKCDKNFYEASTTNAYGGKGSRIKLTVCVANLGDDHCATTPWLSNDS
;
A
#
# COMPACT_ATOMS: atom_id res chain seq x y z
N MET A 1 0.49 -6.46 -5.46
CA MET A 1 1.08 -7.12 -4.26
C MET A 1 2.05 -6.15 -3.59
N ILE A 2 2.18 -6.14 -2.26
CA ILE A 2 3.09 -5.21 -1.54
C ILE A 2 4.14 -6.04 -0.78
N TYR A 3 5.40 -5.66 -0.96
CA TYR A 3 6.55 -6.24 -0.28
C TYR A 3 7.29 -5.16 0.50
N THR A 4 7.62 -5.44 1.76
CA THR A 4 8.47 -4.56 2.58
C THR A 4 9.68 -5.33 3.05
N ARG A 5 10.87 -4.75 2.88
CA ARG A 5 12.11 -5.29 3.42
C ARG A 5 12.77 -4.23 4.29
N ASP A 6 13.18 -4.66 5.47
CA ASP A 6 14.07 -3.89 6.31
C ASP A 6 15.52 -4.21 5.90
N ASN A 7 16.24 -3.20 5.41
CA ASN A 7 17.61 -3.33 4.92
C ASN A 7 18.65 -2.82 5.94
N SER A 8 18.22 -2.26 7.08
CA SER A 8 19.10 -1.62 8.06
C SER A 8 19.20 -2.46 9.34
N TYR A 9 20.38 -2.49 9.96
CA TYR A 9 20.56 -3.08 11.29
C TYR A 9 20.52 -1.97 12.35
N ASP A 10 19.35 -1.35 12.52
CA ASP A 10 19.15 -0.19 13.40
C ASP A 10 18.13 -0.45 14.53
N ALA A 11 17.65 -1.70 14.65
CA ALA A 11 16.60 -2.14 15.58
C ALA A 11 15.21 -1.50 15.35
N TYR A 12 15.00 -0.84 14.21
CA TYR A 12 13.73 -0.20 13.87
C TYR A 12 12.91 -1.02 12.87
N SER A 13 11.64 -1.29 13.17
CA SER A 13 10.78 -2.04 12.25
C SER A 13 10.30 -1.16 11.09
N VAL A 14 10.31 -1.70 9.87
CA VAL A 14 9.72 -1.03 8.69
C VAL A 14 8.26 -1.44 8.52
N TYR A 15 7.39 -0.50 8.15
CA TYR A 15 6.02 -0.79 7.78
C TYR A 15 5.56 0.03 6.57
N ALA A 16 4.64 -0.50 5.77
CA ALA A 16 3.96 0.21 4.70
C ALA A 16 2.47 0.38 5.02
N LYS A 17 2.00 1.62 5.04
CA LYS A 17 0.55 1.91 4.94
C LYS A 17 0.18 1.92 3.47
N TRP A 18 -1.00 1.42 3.14
CA TRP A 18 -1.55 1.46 1.79
C TRP A 18 -2.96 2.01 1.80
N GLN A 19 -3.29 2.73 0.75
CA GLN A 19 -4.63 3.25 0.48
C GLN A 19 -5.02 2.83 -0.93
N ASN A 20 -6.28 2.46 -1.13
CA ASN A 20 -6.83 2.09 -2.42
C ASN A 20 -8.05 2.97 -2.73
N GLN A 21 -8.06 3.49 -3.95
CA GLN A 21 -9.21 4.16 -4.53
C GLN A 21 -9.70 3.38 -5.74
N ILE A 22 -11.01 3.34 -5.91
CA ILE A 22 -11.66 2.77 -7.08
C ILE A 22 -12.49 3.85 -7.77
N ARG A 23 -12.64 3.74 -9.08
CA ARG A 23 -13.33 4.73 -9.90
C ARG A 23 -14.76 4.27 -10.18
N ASP A 24 -15.75 5.11 -9.92
CA ASP A 24 -17.15 4.79 -10.25
C ASP A 24 -17.43 4.92 -11.76
N SER A 25 -18.66 4.58 -12.18
CA SER A 25 -19.08 4.65 -13.58
C SER A 25 -19.12 6.07 -14.14
N SER A 26 -19.22 7.09 -13.28
CA SER A 26 -19.16 8.51 -13.67
C SER A 26 -17.74 9.01 -13.89
N GLY A 27 -16.75 8.24 -13.44
CA GLY A 27 -15.34 8.57 -13.54
C GLY A 27 -14.76 9.22 -12.29
N THR A 28 -15.48 9.28 -11.18
CA THR A 28 -15.01 9.85 -9.90
C THR A 28 -14.27 8.80 -9.07
N TRP A 29 -13.16 9.21 -8.45
CA TRP A 29 -12.36 8.35 -7.58
C TRP A 29 -12.85 8.40 -6.14
N HIS A 30 -13.11 7.23 -5.56
CA HIS A 30 -13.60 7.07 -4.19
C HIS A 30 -12.62 6.25 -3.36
N ALA A 31 -12.44 6.63 -2.10
CA ALA A 31 -11.68 5.82 -1.15
C ALA A 31 -12.43 4.50 -0.89
N TYR A 32 -11.73 3.38 -1.08
CA TYR A 32 -12.34 2.05 -0.96
C TYR A 32 -11.82 1.29 0.25
N ARG A 33 -10.50 1.12 0.34
CA ARG A 33 -9.84 0.37 1.42
C ARG A 33 -8.53 1.01 1.80
N ASN A 34 -8.08 0.77 3.03
CA ASN A 34 -6.74 1.09 3.47
C ASN A 34 -6.24 0.01 4.45
N GLY A 35 -4.96 0.00 4.74
CA GLY A 35 -4.39 -0.90 5.73
C GLY A 35 -2.93 -0.61 6.02
N LYS A 36 -2.37 -1.40 6.94
CA LYS A 36 -0.96 -1.38 7.33
C LYS A 36 -0.35 -2.76 7.09
N CYS A 37 0.88 -2.76 6.61
CA CYS A 37 1.73 -3.91 6.37
C CYS A 37 2.99 -3.73 7.18
N THR A 38 3.04 -4.36 8.33
CA THR A 38 4.20 -4.30 9.23
C THR A 38 5.14 -5.44 8.89
N ASN A 39 6.44 -5.17 8.81
CA ASN A 39 7.44 -6.24 8.86
C ASN A 39 7.76 -6.52 10.34
N ASP A 40 7.18 -7.59 10.88
CA ASP A 40 7.43 -8.09 12.23
C ASP A 40 8.47 -9.24 12.25
N ARG A 41 9.02 -9.60 11.09
CA ARG A 41 9.92 -10.76 10.93
C ARG A 41 11.39 -10.47 11.20
N GLY A 42 11.76 -9.20 11.38
CA GLY A 42 13.13 -8.78 11.63
C GLY A 42 13.92 -8.44 10.36
N GLN A 43 15.20 -8.13 10.56
CA GLN A 43 16.12 -7.64 9.54
C GLN A 43 16.32 -8.62 8.39
N GLY A 44 16.33 -8.13 7.15
CA GLY A 44 16.75 -8.90 5.97
C GLY A 44 15.62 -9.72 5.34
N ASP A 45 14.56 -9.99 6.08
CA ASP A 45 13.39 -10.74 5.63
C ASP A 45 12.35 -9.84 4.95
N TRP A 46 11.74 -10.40 3.89
CA TRP A 46 10.61 -9.79 3.23
C TRP A 46 9.33 -10.12 4.00
N ALA A 47 8.60 -9.10 4.43
CA ALA A 47 7.20 -9.25 4.80
C ALA A 47 6.32 -9.07 3.55
N LYS A 48 5.44 -10.05 3.33
CA LYS A 48 4.47 -10.04 2.24
C LYS A 48 3.12 -9.65 2.78
N CYS A 49 2.52 -8.66 2.14
CA CYS A 49 1.14 -8.29 2.36
C CYS A 49 0.31 -8.67 1.15
N ASP A 50 -0.32 -9.84 1.22
CA ASP A 50 -1.31 -10.24 0.24
C ASP A 50 -2.59 -9.47 0.47
N LYS A 51 -2.81 -8.47 -0.38
CA LYS A 51 -4.04 -7.69 -0.44
C LYS A 51 -4.58 -7.80 -1.86
N ASN A 52 -5.78 -8.37 -1.97
CA ASN A 52 -6.51 -8.46 -3.22
C ASN A 52 -7.08 -7.08 -3.54
N PHE A 53 -6.43 -6.37 -4.44
CA PHE A 53 -6.89 -5.10 -5.00
C PHE A 53 -7.66 -5.37 -6.28
N TYR A 54 -8.68 -4.55 -6.60
CA TYR A 54 -9.31 -4.60 -7.92
C TYR A 54 -8.28 -4.25 -8.99
N GLU A 55 -8.28 -4.96 -10.11
CA GLU A 55 -7.53 -4.56 -11.30
C GLU A 55 -8.22 -3.35 -11.94
N ALA A 56 -7.44 -2.40 -12.43
CA ALA A 56 -7.97 -1.18 -13.01
C ALA A 56 -8.82 -1.42 -14.29
N SER A 57 -8.63 -2.55 -14.98
CA SER A 57 -9.40 -2.98 -16.15
C SER A 57 -10.75 -3.62 -15.81
N THR A 58 -10.93 -4.09 -14.57
CA THR A 58 -12.11 -4.85 -14.12
C THR A 58 -13.21 -3.94 -13.56
N THR A 59 -14.46 -4.39 -13.64
CA THR A 59 -15.58 -3.70 -12.98
C THR A 59 -15.42 -3.85 -11.48
N ASN A 60 -15.31 -2.71 -10.78
CA ASN A 60 -15.14 -2.68 -9.33
C ASN A 60 -16.49 -2.58 -8.59
N ALA A 61 -16.43 -2.52 -7.26
CA ALA A 61 -17.61 -2.47 -6.39
C ALA A 61 -18.54 -1.26 -6.60
N TYR A 62 -18.06 -0.19 -7.25
CA TYR A 62 -18.88 0.99 -7.61
C TYR A 62 -19.35 0.96 -9.08
N GLY A 63 -19.27 -0.19 -9.75
CA GLY A 63 -19.76 -0.38 -11.11
C GLY A 63 -18.93 0.33 -12.19
N GLY A 64 -17.84 1.00 -11.81
CA GLY A 64 -16.89 1.61 -12.75
C GLY A 64 -15.66 0.74 -13.00
N LYS A 65 -14.75 1.26 -13.81
CA LYS A 65 -13.42 0.67 -14.08
C LYS A 65 -12.33 1.61 -13.59
N GLY A 66 -11.34 1.05 -12.91
CA GLY A 66 -10.21 1.79 -12.37
C GLY A 66 -9.98 1.46 -10.91
N SER A 67 -8.71 1.24 -10.57
CA SER A 67 -8.23 0.98 -9.24
C SER A 67 -6.83 1.55 -9.13
N ARG A 68 -6.55 2.31 -8.08
CA ARG A 68 -5.23 2.89 -7.84
C ARG A 68 -4.85 2.77 -6.39
N ILE A 69 -3.55 2.66 -6.15
CA ILE A 69 -2.98 2.43 -4.83
C ILE A 69 -1.98 3.54 -4.52
N LYS A 70 -1.94 3.96 -3.27
CA LYS A 70 -0.91 4.83 -2.72
C LYS A 70 -0.25 4.10 -1.57
N LEU A 71 1.07 4.11 -1.54
CA LEU A 71 1.87 3.48 -0.49
C LEU A 71 2.59 4.56 0.31
N THR A 72 2.61 4.41 1.63
CA THR A 72 3.43 5.21 2.54
C THR A 72 4.30 4.24 3.31
N VAL A 73 5.58 4.20 2.99
CA VAL A 73 6.57 3.35 3.66
C VAL A 73 7.20 4.15 4.78
N CYS A 74 7.27 3.60 5.98
CA CYS A 74 7.79 4.24 7.17
C CYS A 74 8.85 3.36 7.84
N VAL A 75 9.90 4.00 8.34
CA VAL A 75 10.85 3.42 9.30
C VAL A 75 10.39 3.86 10.69
N ALA A 76 10.06 2.91 11.57
CA ALA A 76 9.58 3.21 12.90
C ALA A 76 10.74 3.58 13.82
N ASN A 77 11.03 4.86 14.01
CA ASN A 77 12.12 5.36 14.85
C ASN A 77 11.60 5.79 16.24
N LEU A 78 12.45 5.79 17.27
CA LEU A 78 12.11 6.27 18.62
C LEU A 78 11.99 7.80 18.63
N GLY A 79 10.82 8.32 18.23
CA GLY A 79 10.47 9.74 18.35
C GLY A 79 9.64 10.27 17.19
N ASP A 80 10.03 9.95 15.96
CA ASP A 80 9.32 10.33 14.73
C ASP A 80 9.53 9.29 13.61
N ASP A 81 8.44 8.76 13.06
CA ASP A 81 8.51 7.82 11.94
C ASP A 81 8.95 8.55 10.65
N HIS A 82 10.05 8.10 10.04
CA HIS A 82 10.46 8.61 8.73
C HIS A 82 9.68 7.91 7.64
N CYS A 83 8.76 8.64 7.00
CA CYS A 83 7.88 8.09 5.98
C CYS A 83 8.10 8.71 4.59
N ALA A 84 8.08 7.87 3.56
CA ALA A 84 8.02 8.27 2.16
C ALA A 84 6.71 7.79 1.54
N THR A 85 6.02 8.67 0.80
CA THR A 85 4.73 8.36 0.17
C THR A 85 4.83 8.40 -1.35
N THR A 86 4.32 7.37 -2.01
CA THR A 86 4.27 7.29 -3.47
C THR A 86 3.19 8.23 -4.03
N PRO A 87 3.29 8.64 -5.31
CA PRO A 87 2.11 9.08 -6.04
C PRO A 87 1.05 7.95 -6.10
N TRP A 88 -0.14 8.27 -6.58
CA TRP A 88 -1.12 7.25 -6.91
C TRP A 88 -0.60 6.40 -8.08
N LEU A 89 -0.48 5.09 -7.84
CA LEU A 89 -0.08 4.10 -8.82
C LEU A 89 -1.34 3.43 -9.36
N SER A 90 -1.51 3.37 -10.67
CA SER A 90 -2.57 2.56 -11.27
C SER A 90 -2.34 1.09 -10.93
N ASN A 91 -3.41 0.37 -10.57
CA ASN A 91 -3.34 -1.08 -10.34
C ASN A 91 -3.68 -1.81 -11.64
N ASP A 92 -2.90 -1.52 -12.68
CA ASP A 92 -2.91 -2.26 -13.94
C ASP A 92 -2.02 -3.49 -13.73
N SER A 93 -2.62 -4.68 -13.89
CA SER A 93 -1.93 -5.98 -13.82
C SER A 93 -0.86 -6.11 -14.90
#